data_AF-M4Z3Z7-F1
#
_entry.id   AF-M4Z3Z7-F1
#
_cell.length_a   1.000
_cell.length_b   1.000
_cell.length_c   1.000
_cell.angle_alpha   90.00
_cell.angle_beta   90.00
_cell.angle_gamma   90.00
#
_symmetry.space_group_name_H-M   'P 1'
#
loop_
_entity.id
_entity.type
_entity.pdbx_description
1 polymer ?
#
loop_
_entity_poly.entity_id
_entity_poly.type
_entity_poly.pdbx_seq_one_letter_code
_entity_poly.pdbx_strand_id
1 'polypeptide(L)'
;MLRLVLPFVALIAVSSCLLSQSALAGNRPAAESCAAKLSPVAKQIYDASAPAIGPDSVVKDVIVERVRPLVMAGKFDRDTARANATPAGECLVLLK
;
A
#
# COMPACT_ATOMS: atom_id res chain seq x y z
N MET A 1 0.24 19.70 -57.46
CA MET A 1 0.27 18.27 -57.04
C MET A 1 -0.45 18.17 -55.71
N LEU A 2 -1.73 18.54 -55.65
CA LEU A 2 -2.87 17.64 -55.86
C LEU A 2 -2.85 16.46 -54.88
N ARG A 3 -3.53 16.68 -53.74
CA ARG A 3 -4.47 15.72 -53.12
C ARG A 3 -4.25 14.26 -53.50
N LEU A 4 -3.67 13.41 -52.62
CA LEU A 4 -4.16 12.03 -52.42
C LEU A 4 -3.47 11.17 -51.32
N VAL A 5 -3.11 11.66 -50.12
CA VAL A 5 -2.73 10.69 -49.05
C VAL A 5 -3.11 11.09 -47.61
N LEU A 6 -4.24 11.74 -47.43
CA LEU A 6 -5.14 11.45 -46.31
C LEU A 6 -6.41 10.94 -46.99
N PRO A 7 -6.86 9.68 -46.85
CA PRO A 7 -7.16 9.08 -45.54
C PRO A 7 -7.16 7.52 -45.55
N PHE A 8 -6.12 6.80 -45.11
CA PHE A 8 -6.22 5.32 -45.07
C PHE A 8 -5.53 4.58 -43.92
N VAL A 9 -5.03 5.29 -42.90
CA VAL A 9 -4.61 4.62 -41.66
C VAL A 9 -5.25 5.30 -40.46
N ALA A 10 -6.58 5.42 -40.55
CA ALA A 10 -7.43 5.35 -39.38
C ALA A 10 -7.53 3.86 -38.98
N LEU A 11 -6.54 3.34 -38.25
CA LEU A 11 -6.71 2.15 -37.41
C LEU A 11 -5.43 1.96 -36.57
N ILE A 12 -5.57 2.20 -35.26
CA ILE A 12 -4.84 1.52 -34.18
C ILE A 12 -3.33 1.77 -34.12
N ALA A 13 -2.92 2.70 -33.23
CA ALA A 13 -1.91 2.46 -32.19
C ALA A 13 -1.54 3.78 -31.50
N VAL A 14 -2.54 4.47 -30.94
CA VAL A 14 -2.29 5.36 -29.81
C VAL A 14 -2.15 4.43 -28.59
N SER A 15 -0.92 4.01 -28.30
CA SER A 15 -0.63 3.30 -27.04
C SER A 15 0.71 3.76 -26.50
N SER A 16 0.68 4.99 -26.00
CA SER A 16 1.23 5.40 -24.71
C SER A 16 2.42 4.58 -24.19
N CYS A 17 3.63 4.90 -24.66
CA CYS A 17 4.85 4.67 -23.88
C CYS A 17 4.91 5.66 -22.72
N LEU A 18 3.97 5.54 -21.77
CA LEU A 18 4.17 6.02 -20.41
C LEU A 18 4.95 4.93 -19.69
N LEU A 19 6.26 4.90 -19.91
CA LEU A 19 7.20 4.29 -18.98
C LEU A 19 7.08 5.07 -17.68
N SER A 20 6.08 4.71 -16.88
CA SER A 20 6.02 5.07 -15.47
C SER A 20 7.18 4.34 -14.81
N GLN A 21 8.35 4.97 -14.85
CA GLN A 21 9.36 4.81 -13.82
C GLN A 21 8.78 5.45 -12.56
N SER A 22 7.72 4.85 -12.00
CA SER A 22 7.37 5.09 -10.61
C SER A 22 8.55 4.56 -9.81
N ALA A 23 9.29 5.53 -9.28
CA ALA A 23 10.36 5.39 -8.32
C ALA A 23 10.05 4.30 -7.28
N LEU A 24 11.12 3.71 -6.75
CA LEU A 24 11.14 2.83 -5.57
C LEU A 24 10.22 3.38 -4.46
N ALA A 25 8.96 2.98 -4.51
CA ALA A 25 7.92 3.29 -3.57
C ALA A 25 7.12 1.99 -3.48
N GLY A 26 6.98 1.45 -2.27
CA GLY A 26 6.39 0.14 -2.08
C GLY A 26 5.05 -0.05 -2.78
N ASN A 27 4.70 -1.31 -2.99
CA ASN A 27 3.51 -1.73 -3.71
C ASN A 27 2.24 -1.53 -2.85
N ARG A 28 1.75 -0.29 -2.82
CA ARG A 28 0.53 0.08 -2.11
C ARG A 28 -0.71 -0.73 -2.53
N PRO A 29 -0.98 -0.98 -3.83
CA PRO A 29 -2.09 -1.84 -4.23
C PRO A 29 -2.02 -3.26 -3.65
N ALA A 30 -0.82 -3.86 -3.59
CA ALA A 30 -0.61 -5.17 -2.98
C ALA A 30 -0.81 -5.12 -1.45
N ALA A 31 -0.32 -4.08 -0.79
CA ALA A 31 -0.50 -3.87 0.64
C ALA A 31 -1.98 -3.74 1.01
N GLU A 32 -2.77 -2.97 0.23
CA GLU A 32 -4.21 -2.82 0.42
C GLU A 32 -4.96 -4.14 0.18
N SER A 33 -4.57 -4.91 -0.84
CA SER A 33 -5.15 -6.22 -1.13
C SER A 33 -4.85 -7.25 -0.02
N CYS A 34 -3.67 -7.16 0.58
CA CYS A 34 -3.31 -7.94 1.76
C CYS A 34 -4.16 -7.52 2.97
N ALA A 35 -4.25 -6.21 3.23
CA ALA A 35 -5.01 -5.64 4.33
C ALA A 35 -6.52 -5.93 4.24
N ALA A 36 -7.05 -6.16 3.05
CA ALA A 36 -8.45 -6.56 2.84
C ALA A 36 -8.80 -7.93 3.44
N LYS A 37 -7.81 -8.81 3.65
CA LYS A 37 -8.00 -10.16 4.22
C LYS A 37 -7.77 -10.22 5.73
N LEU A 38 -7.38 -9.10 6.34
CA LEU A 38 -7.08 -9.04 7.77
C LEU A 38 -8.33 -9.11 8.63
N SER A 39 -8.15 -9.57 9.88
CA SER A 39 -9.17 -9.40 10.92
C SER A 39 -9.47 -7.90 11.12
N PRO A 40 -10.64 -7.53 11.67
CA PRO A 40 -10.98 -6.13 11.92
C PRO A 40 -9.91 -5.39 12.75
N VAL A 41 -9.32 -6.05 13.75
CA VAL A 41 -8.28 -5.45 14.60
C VAL A 41 -6.97 -5.30 13.85
N ALA A 42 -6.53 -6.34 13.12
CA ALA A 42 -5.31 -6.27 12.32
C ALA A 42 -5.42 -5.19 11.23
N LYS A 43 -6.60 -5.01 10.63
CA LYS A 43 -6.87 -3.92 9.69
C LYS A 43 -6.72 -2.55 10.36
N GLN A 44 -7.25 -2.35 11.57
CA GLN A 44 -7.06 -1.10 12.31
C GLN A 44 -5.58 -0.82 12.64
N ILE A 45 -4.80 -1.85 12.97
CA ILE A 45 -3.35 -1.73 13.17
C ILE A 45 -2.65 -1.33 11.87
N TYR A 46 -3.00 -1.96 10.75
CA TYR A 46 -2.50 -1.62 9.42
C TYR A 46 -2.81 -0.16 9.08
N ASP A 47 -4.07 0.26 9.20
CA ASP A 47 -4.52 1.62 8.85
C ASP A 47 -3.83 2.69 9.71
N ALA A 48 -3.59 2.42 10.99
CA ALA A 48 -2.88 3.33 11.90
C ALA A 48 -1.38 3.45 11.58
N SER A 49 -0.78 2.42 10.97
CA SER A 49 0.67 2.31 10.77
C SER A 49 1.09 2.65 9.34
N ALA A 50 0.27 2.32 8.34
CA ALA A 50 0.57 2.47 6.91
C ALA A 50 1.04 3.89 6.50
N PRO A 51 0.47 4.99 7.02
CA PRO A 51 0.92 6.34 6.65
C PRO A 51 2.34 6.69 7.10
N ALA A 52 2.90 5.94 8.06
CA ALA A 52 4.22 6.16 8.62
C ALA A 52 5.26 5.15 8.08
N ILE A 53 4.87 4.25 7.18
CA ILE A 53 5.82 3.35 6.50
C ILE A 53 6.46 4.10 5.34
N GLY A 54 7.79 4.21 5.41
CA GLY A 54 8.65 4.65 4.33
C GLY A 54 9.70 3.60 3.97
N PRO A 55 10.49 3.81 2.91
CA PRO A 55 11.47 2.84 2.41
C PRO A 55 12.47 2.41 3.49
N ASP A 56 12.96 3.35 4.30
CA ASP A 56 13.95 3.09 5.37
C ASP A 56 13.32 2.79 6.74
N SER A 57 11.99 2.80 6.84
CA SER A 57 11.30 2.59 8.12
C SER A 57 11.53 1.18 8.66
N VAL A 58 11.44 0.97 9.97
CA VAL A 58 11.38 -0.39 10.54
C VAL A 58 9.92 -0.67 10.89
N VAL A 59 9.27 -1.55 10.13
CA VAL A 59 7.82 -1.83 10.22
C VAL A 59 7.40 -2.16 11.66
N LYS A 60 8.18 -3.00 12.35
CA LYS A 60 7.93 -3.35 13.75
C LYS A 60 7.90 -2.11 14.66
N ASP A 61 8.86 -1.20 14.50
CA ASP A 61 8.97 -0.02 15.35
C ASP A 61 7.84 0.95 15.08
N VAL A 62 7.48 1.13 13.80
CA VAL A 62 6.31 1.94 13.40
C VAL A 62 5.02 1.36 13.99
N ILE A 63 4.80 0.05 13.92
CA ILE A 63 3.63 -0.59 14.54
C ILE A 63 3.62 -0.34 16.05
N VAL A 64 4.76 -0.52 16.74
CA VAL A 64 4.83 -0.29 18.19
C VAL A 64 4.54 1.17 18.53
N GLU A 65 5.11 2.12 17.79
CA GLU A 65 4.90 3.55 17.98
C GLU A 65 3.42 3.94 17.79
N ARG A 66 2.78 3.42 16.73
CA ARG A 66 1.41 3.78 16.35
C ARG A 66 0.33 3.03 17.14
N VAL A 67 0.59 1.77 17.52
CA VAL A 67 -0.40 0.93 18.23
C VAL A 67 -0.32 1.06 19.75
N ARG A 68 0.87 1.33 20.33
CA ARG A 68 1.01 1.54 21.77
C ARG A 68 0.02 2.58 22.35
N PRO A 69 -0.16 3.79 21.78
CA PRO A 69 -1.14 4.74 22.31
C PRO A 69 -2.58 4.21 22.23
N LEU A 70 -2.91 3.38 21.23
CA LEU A 70 -4.24 2.77 21.11
C LEU A 70 -4.49 1.74 22.22
N VAL A 71 -3.46 0.95 22.56
CA VAL A 71 -3.51 0.03 23.70
C VAL A 71 -3.65 0.79 25.02
N MET A 72 -2.87 1.87 25.20
CA MET A 72 -2.94 2.69 26.42
C MET A 72 -4.27 3.45 26.54
N ALA A 73 -4.90 3.80 25.42
CA ALA A 73 -6.24 4.38 25.38
C ALA A 73 -7.36 3.35 25.57
N GLY A 74 -7.04 2.06 25.74
CA GLY A 74 -8.01 1.00 25.95
C GLY A 74 -8.76 0.56 24.70
N LYS A 75 -8.30 0.94 23.49
CA LYS A 75 -8.92 0.44 22.25
C LYS A 75 -8.63 -1.04 22.01
N PHE A 76 -7.48 -1.54 22.47
CA PHE A 76 -7.09 -2.94 22.38
C PHE A 76 -6.39 -3.38 23.66
N ASP A 77 -6.64 -4.60 24.11
CA ASP A 77 -5.77 -5.25 25.07
C ASP A 77 -4.42 -5.58 24.44
N ARG A 78 -3.39 -5.73 25.29
CA ARG A 78 -2.02 -6.01 24.82
C ARG A 78 -1.93 -7.30 24.03
N ASP A 79 -2.65 -8.34 24.47
CA ASP A 79 -2.62 -9.66 23.83
C ASP A 79 -3.30 -9.61 22.47
N THR A 80 -4.45 -8.94 22.38
CA THR A 80 -5.14 -8.69 21.11
C THR A 80 -4.27 -7.90 20.15
N ALA A 81 -3.60 -6.83 20.62
CA ALA A 81 -2.68 -6.05 19.80
C ALA A 81 -1.51 -6.90 19.29
N ARG A 82 -0.90 -7.74 20.14
CA ARG A 82 0.21 -8.64 19.75
C ARG A 82 -0.22 -9.67 18.71
N ALA A 83 -1.34 -10.35 18.94
CA ALA A 83 -1.85 -11.37 18.02
C ALA A 83 -2.17 -10.81 16.63
N ASN A 84 -2.58 -9.54 16.55
CA ASN A 84 -2.98 -8.89 15.31
C ASN A 84 -1.88 -8.02 14.68
N ALA A 85 -0.79 -7.73 15.40
CA ALA A 85 0.33 -6.93 14.89
C ALA A 85 1.14 -7.67 13.82
N THR A 86 1.38 -8.97 13.97
CA THR A 86 2.12 -9.79 13.00
C THR A 86 1.46 -9.80 11.61
N PRO A 87 0.18 -10.21 11.46
CA PRO A 87 -0.44 -10.24 10.13
C PRO A 87 -0.59 -8.85 9.52
N ALA A 88 -0.80 -7.80 10.33
CA ALA A 88 -0.77 -6.43 9.84
C ALA A 88 0.64 -6.05 9.32
N GLY A 89 1.69 -6.42 10.06
CA GLY A 89 3.09 -6.18 9.70
C GLY A 89 3.51 -6.84 8.39
N GLU A 90 3.04 -8.06 8.13
CA GLU A 90 3.28 -8.76 6.85
C GLU A 90 2.75 -7.94 5.65
N CYS A 91 1.57 -7.33 5.79
CA CYS A 91 1.03 -6.44 4.77
C CYS A 91 1.79 -5.11 4.67
N LEU A 92 2.24 -4.55 5.81
CA LEU A 92 2.96 -3.27 5.85
C LEU A 92 4.36 -3.35 5.22
N VAL A 93 4.99 -4.52 5.19
CA VAL A 93 6.27 -4.73 4.47
C VAL A 93 6.14 -4.44 2.98
N LEU A 94 4.95 -4.63 2.40
CA LEU A 94 4.69 -4.35 0.98
C LEU A 94 4.69 -2.84 0.66
N LEU A 95 4.66 -1.96 1.67
CA LEU A 95 4.70 -0.50 1.51
C LEU A 95 6.12 0.08 1.46
N LYS A 96 7.15 -0.76 1.59
CA LYS A 96 8.55 -0.38 1.36
C LYS A 96 8.93 -0.55 -0.09
#